data_AF-A0A395R4R8-F1
#
_entry.id   AF-A0A395R4R8-F1
#
_cell.length_a   1.000
_cell.length_b   1.000
_cell.length_c   1.000
_cell.angle_alpha   90.00
_cell.angle_beta   90.00
_cell.angle_gamma   90.00
#
_symmetry.space_group_name_H-M   'P 1'
#
loop_
_entity.id
_entity.type
_entity.pdbx_description
1 polymer ?
#
loop_
_entity_poly.entity_id
_entity_poly.type
_entity_poly.pdbx_seq_one_letter_code
_entity_poly.pdbx_strand_id
1 'polypeptide(L)'
;MRIIAAASLLFACLLPAGVQAFPIDLQSQLEGVSIEAETTDMSNIATVLLRNTGSAAALCEATFVNGPERPTPRRVKLAAGESTTISQSFLRAITRVRITLSCHAS
;
A
#
# COMPACT_ATOMS: atom_id res chain seq x y z
N MET A 1 20.29 -60.15 -11.63
CA MET A 1 19.85 -59.70 -10.29
C MET A 1 20.63 -58.45 -9.92
N ARG A 2 20.00 -57.27 -10.02
CA ARG A 2 20.30 -56.06 -9.23
C ARG A 2 19.35 -54.94 -9.65
N ILE A 3 18.25 -54.89 -8.92
CA ILE A 3 17.28 -53.80 -8.88
C ILE A 3 18.03 -52.62 -8.28
N ILE A 4 18.35 -51.59 -9.08
CA ILE A 4 18.91 -50.35 -8.54
C ILE A 4 17.72 -49.46 -8.20
N ALA A 5 17.65 -49.20 -6.89
CA ALA A 5 16.66 -48.45 -6.15
C ALA A 5 16.14 -47.20 -6.86
N ALA A 6 14.81 -47.17 -7.04
CA ALA A 6 14.06 -45.95 -7.18
C ALA A 6 14.05 -45.23 -5.83
N ALA A 7 14.88 -44.22 -5.66
CA ALA A 7 14.75 -43.30 -4.53
C ALA A 7 15.35 -41.95 -4.90
N SER A 8 14.55 -40.91 -4.66
CA SER A 8 15.01 -39.54 -4.44
C SER A 8 15.31 -38.71 -5.69
N LEU A 9 14.27 -38.16 -6.34
CA LEU A 9 14.36 -36.83 -6.95
C LEU A 9 12.96 -36.19 -7.17
N LEU A 10 12.20 -36.01 -6.08
CA LEU A 10 11.02 -35.13 -6.06
C LEU A 10 11.41 -33.81 -5.35
N PHE A 11 12.37 -33.09 -5.92
CA PHE A 11 12.60 -31.69 -5.58
C PHE A 11 11.67 -30.85 -6.46
N ALA A 12 10.37 -30.91 -6.17
CA ALA A 12 9.39 -30.05 -6.80
C ALA A 12 9.78 -28.60 -6.49
N CYS A 13 10.28 -27.89 -7.50
CA CYS A 13 10.58 -26.47 -7.44
C CYS A 13 9.30 -25.71 -7.08
N LEU A 14 9.11 -25.41 -5.80
CA LEU A 14 8.25 -24.33 -5.35
C LEU A 14 8.90 -23.03 -5.84
N LEU A 15 8.71 -22.69 -7.12
CA LEU A 15 9.00 -21.35 -7.58
C LEU A 15 8.09 -20.42 -6.77
N PRO A 16 8.64 -19.46 -6.00
CA PRO A 16 7.82 -18.42 -5.42
C PRO A 16 7.09 -17.74 -6.57
N ALA A 17 5.76 -17.82 -6.58
CA ALA A 17 4.95 -17.04 -7.49
C ALA A 17 5.35 -15.58 -7.26
N GLY A 18 5.98 -14.95 -8.26
CA GLY A 18 6.42 -13.57 -8.15
C GLY A 18 5.22 -12.70 -7.81
N VAL A 19 5.25 -12.09 -6.62
CA VAL A 19 4.27 -11.09 -6.23
C VAL A 19 4.53 -9.88 -7.12
N GLN A 20 3.70 -9.69 -8.13
CA GLN A 20 3.85 -8.61 -9.10
C GLN A 20 3.28 -7.31 -8.50
N ALA A 21 3.96 -6.78 -7.49
CA ALA A 21 3.62 -5.48 -6.91
C ALA A 21 3.98 -4.36 -7.91
N PHE A 22 3.05 -3.46 -8.19
CA PHE A 22 3.35 -2.27 -8.97
C PHE A 22 4.09 -1.24 -8.12
N PRO A 23 4.90 -0.35 -8.72
CA PRO A 23 5.56 0.71 -7.97
C PRO A 23 4.54 1.72 -7.44
N ILE A 24 4.60 1.99 -6.13
CA ILE A 24 3.87 3.06 -5.45
C ILE A 24 4.86 4.14 -5.01
N ASP A 25 4.62 5.38 -5.43
CA ASP A 25 5.36 6.58 -5.04
C ASP A 25 4.54 7.35 -4.00
N LEU A 26 4.94 7.29 -2.73
CA LEU A 26 4.30 8.01 -1.63
C LEU A 26 5.04 9.33 -1.35
N GLN A 27 4.32 10.44 -1.45
CA GLN A 27 4.79 11.77 -1.12
C GLN A 27 3.99 12.31 0.06
N SER A 28 4.67 12.56 1.18
CA SER A 28 4.04 12.97 2.44
C SER A 28 4.41 14.40 2.81
N GLN A 29 3.40 15.22 3.09
CA GLN A 29 3.53 16.56 3.67
C GLN A 29 2.84 16.57 5.03
N LEU A 30 3.63 16.60 6.09
CA LEU A 30 3.17 16.52 7.49
C LEU A 30 3.44 17.84 8.21
N GLU A 31 2.38 18.56 8.55
CA GLU A 31 2.45 19.90 9.16
C GLU A 31 2.15 19.81 10.66
N GLY A 32 3.21 19.69 11.46
CA GLY A 32 3.10 19.69 12.93
C GLY A 32 2.43 18.45 13.53
N VAL A 33 2.30 17.38 12.76
CA VAL A 33 1.69 16.10 13.17
C VAL A 33 2.63 14.93 12.93
N SER A 34 2.48 13.87 13.73
CA SER A 34 3.25 12.62 13.61
C SER A 34 2.36 11.52 13.03
N ILE A 35 2.46 11.32 11.72
CA ILE A 35 1.72 10.30 10.97
C ILE A 35 2.71 9.33 10.34
N GLU A 36 2.55 8.05 10.62
CA GLU A 36 3.19 6.97 9.86
C GLU A 36 2.27 6.56 8.72
N ALA A 37 2.85 6.29 7.56
CA ALA A 37 2.12 5.91 6.35
C ALA A 37 2.78 4.69 5.70
N GLU A 38 2.00 3.64 5.47
CA GLU A 38 2.46 2.39 4.85
C GLU A 38 1.57 2.07 3.64
N THR A 39 2.17 1.87 2.48
CA THR A 39 1.42 1.57 1.26
C THR A 39 1.39 0.09 0.98
N THR A 40 0.27 -0.39 0.48
CA THR A 40 0.09 -1.78 0.05
C THR A 40 -0.72 -1.81 -1.24
N ASP A 41 -0.61 -2.90 -1.97
CA ASP A 41 -1.41 -3.15 -3.15
C ASP A 41 -2.02 -4.54 -3.18
N MET A 42 -3.15 -4.64 -3.86
CA MET A 42 -3.77 -5.91 -4.19
C MET A 42 -4.54 -5.77 -5.51
N SER A 43 -4.03 -6.40 -6.57
CA SER A 43 -4.62 -6.34 -7.91
C SER A 43 -4.73 -4.89 -8.43
N ASN A 44 -5.93 -4.37 -8.67
CA ASN A 44 -6.17 -2.98 -9.09
C ASN A 44 -6.56 -2.06 -7.93
N ILE A 45 -6.10 -2.36 -6.72
CA ILE A 45 -6.35 -1.56 -5.51
C ILE A 45 -5.01 -1.12 -4.94
N ALA A 46 -4.87 0.17 -4.66
CA ALA A 46 -3.79 0.70 -3.84
C ALA A 46 -4.36 1.17 -2.49
N THR A 47 -3.61 0.95 -1.43
CA THR A 47 -3.96 1.33 -0.06
C THR A 47 -2.85 2.12 0.59
N VAL A 48 -3.22 3.04 1.49
CA VAL A 48 -2.30 3.63 2.47
C VAL A 48 -2.90 3.46 3.86
N LEU A 49 -2.18 2.75 4.71
CA LEU A 49 -2.43 2.65 6.14
C LEU A 49 -1.81 3.88 6.80
N LEU A 50 -2.62 4.65 7.50
CA LEU A 50 -2.19 5.79 8.29
C LEU A 50 -2.26 5.44 9.78
N ARG A 51 -1.22 5.80 10.53
CA ARG A 51 -1.19 5.70 11.99
C ARG A 51 -0.82 7.04 12.59
N ASN A 52 -1.66 7.57 13.46
CA ASN A 52 -1.35 8.79 14.20
C ASN A 52 -0.57 8.42 15.46
N THR A 53 0.75 8.56 15.40
CA THR A 53 1.68 8.29 16.52
C THR A 53 1.91 9.53 17.39
N GLY A 54 1.29 10.66 17.04
CA GLY A 54 1.35 11.89 17.79
C GLY A 54 0.32 11.96 18.93
N SER A 55 0.32 13.10 19.62
CA SER A 55 -0.58 13.40 20.74
C SER A 55 -1.79 14.26 20.35
N ALA A 56 -1.83 14.81 19.14
CA ALA A 56 -2.91 15.65 18.63
C ALA A 56 -3.73 14.92 17.54
N ALA A 57 -5.00 15.29 17.39
CA ALA A 57 -5.80 14.83 16.27
C ALA A 57 -5.29 15.44 14.95
N ALA A 58 -5.33 14.66 13.88
CA ALA A 58 -4.89 15.07 12.55
C ALA A 58 -6.02 14.98 11.53
N LEU A 59 -6.06 15.93 10.60
CA LEU A 59 -6.85 15.86 9.38
C LEU A 59 -5.90 15.50 8.23
N CYS A 60 -6.13 14.35 7.61
CA CYS A 60 -5.33 13.83 6.51
C CYS A 60 -6.14 13.79 5.21
N GLU A 61 -5.51 14.15 4.10
CA GLU A 61 -6.02 14.02 2.74
C GLU A 61 -5.05 13.16 1.91
N ALA A 62 -5.54 12.06 1.35
CA ALA A 62 -4.79 11.18 0.47
C ALA A 62 -5.35 11.27 -0.96
N THR A 63 -4.48 11.49 -1.93
CA THR A 63 -4.83 11.54 -3.35
C THR A 63 -4.06 10.48 -4.13
N PHE A 64 -4.78 9.58 -4.79
CA PHE A 64 -4.24 8.47 -5.56
C PHE A 64 -4.32 8.78 -7.06
N VAL A 65 -3.19 8.68 -7.77
CA VAL A 65 -3.10 8.96 -9.22
C VAL A 65 -2.51 7.76 -9.95
N ASN A 66 -3.26 7.21 -10.91
CA ASN A 66 -2.81 6.18 -11.86
C ASN A 66 -2.85 6.76 -13.29
N GLY A 67 -1.70 7.21 -13.80
CA GLY A 67 -1.61 7.78 -15.15
C GLY A 67 -2.51 9.02 -15.35
N PRO A 68 -3.20 9.15 -16.49
CA PRO A 68 -4.07 10.30 -16.79
C PRO A 68 -5.46 10.23 -16.12
N GLU A 69 -5.68 9.30 -15.18
CA GLU A 69 -6.95 9.18 -14.46
C GLU A 69 -7.19 10.39 -13.54
N ARG A 70 -8.44 10.86 -13.46
CA ARG A 70 -8.79 12.02 -12.62
C ARG A 70 -8.77 11.62 -11.14
N PRO A 71 -7.89 12.18 -10.31
CA PRO A 71 -7.84 11.83 -8.91
C PRO A 71 -9.05 12.34 -8.12
N THR A 72 -9.45 11.59 -7.11
CA THR A 72 -10.41 12.03 -6.09
C THR A 72 -9.74 11.98 -4.72
N PRO A 73 -9.48 13.14 -4.07
CA PRO A 73 -8.92 13.17 -2.74
C PRO A 73 -9.85 12.50 -1.71
N ARG A 74 -9.26 11.77 -0.77
CA ARG A 74 -9.95 11.11 0.35
C ARG A 74 -9.50 11.75 1.65
N ARG A 75 -10.43 12.28 2.43
CA ARG A 75 -10.15 12.90 3.72
C ARG A 75 -10.53 11.98 4.87
N VAL A 76 -9.71 11.98 5.91
CA VAL A 76 -9.97 11.27 7.16
C VAL A 76 -9.46 12.09 8.34
N LYS A 77 -10.21 12.08 9.43
CA LYS A 77 -9.75 12.61 10.73
C LYS A 77 -9.28 11.43 11.57
N LEU A 78 -8.11 11.56 12.18
CA LEU A 78 -7.48 10.55 13.02
C LEU A 78 -7.24 11.14 14.41
N ALA A 79 -7.83 10.54 15.43
CA ALA A 79 -7.47 10.83 16.82
C ALA A 79 -6.02 10.38 17.12
N ALA A 80 -5.46 10.85 18.24
CA ALA A 80 -4.15 10.39 18.70
C ALA A 80 -4.17 8.89 18.99
N GLY A 81 -3.17 8.15 18.48
CA GLY A 81 -3.11 6.69 18.56
C GLY A 81 -4.03 5.93 17.59
N GLU A 82 -4.88 6.63 16.82
CA GLU A 82 -5.78 5.98 15.87
C GLU A 82 -5.03 5.53 14.62
N SER A 83 -5.52 4.47 13.97
CA SER A 83 -5.05 4.02 12.67
C SER A 83 -6.22 3.78 11.73
N THR A 84 -6.04 4.06 10.44
CA THR A 84 -7.06 3.82 9.41
C THR A 84 -6.43 3.49 8.07
N THR A 85 -7.15 2.76 7.22
CA THR A 85 -6.69 2.44 5.86
C THR A 85 -7.54 3.18 4.85
N ILE A 86 -6.90 3.95 3.98
CA ILE A 86 -7.53 4.58 2.81
C ILE A 86 -7.21 3.72 1.59
N SER A 87 -8.22 3.38 0.80
CA SER A 87 -8.09 2.58 -0.41
C SER A 87 -8.63 3.28 -1.64
N GLN A 88 -8.05 2.98 -2.80
CA GLN A 88 -8.56 3.40 -4.10
C GLN A 88 -8.47 2.22 -5.08
N SER A 89 -9.62 1.84 -5.63
CA SER A 89 -9.71 0.91 -6.76
C SER A 89 -9.62 1.69 -8.06
N PHE A 90 -8.85 1.19 -9.02
CA PHE A 90 -8.70 1.80 -10.33
C PHE A 90 -9.45 1.01 -11.40
N LEU A 91 -10.04 1.73 -12.36
CA LEU A 91 -10.75 1.09 -13.47
C LEU A 91 -9.80 0.53 -14.54
N ARG A 92 -8.58 1.08 -14.60
CA ARG A 92 -7.52 0.66 -15.52
C ARG A 92 -6.45 -0.12 -14.78
N ALA A 93 -5.77 -1.00 -15.51
CA ALA A 93 -4.61 -1.71 -15.00
C ALA A 93 -3.56 -0.72 -14.47
N ILE A 94 -3.02 -1.02 -13.30
CA ILE A 94 -2.05 -0.15 -12.63
C ILE A 94 -0.67 -0.37 -13.23
N THR A 95 -0.03 0.71 -13.66
CA THR A 95 1.38 0.71 -14.10
C THR A 95 2.29 1.36 -13.06
N ARG A 96 1.80 2.42 -12.42
CA ARG A 96 2.41 3.14 -11.30
C ARG A 96 1.32 3.91 -10.57
N VAL A 97 1.37 3.93 -9.25
CA VAL A 97 0.51 4.80 -8.44
C VAL A 97 1.37 5.88 -7.79
N ARG A 98 0.92 7.13 -7.86
CA ARG A 98 1.42 8.19 -6.99
C ARG A 98 0.36 8.48 -5.93
N ILE A 99 0.78 8.46 -4.67
CA ILE A 99 -0.03 8.83 -3.52
C ILE A 99 0.54 10.12 -2.96
N THR A 100 -0.25 11.18 -2.96
CA THR A 100 0.07 12.41 -2.23
C THR A 100 -0.73 12.43 -0.93
N LEU A 101 -0.02 12.49 0.20
CA LEU A 101 -0.59 12.54 1.53
C LEU A 101 -0.28 13.91 2.16
N SER A 102 -1.32 14.66 2.53
CA SER A 102 -1.19 15.90 3.30
C SER A 102 -1.89 15.70 4.64
N CYS A 103 -1.19 15.98 5.74
CA CYS A 103 -1.78 15.94 7.08
C CYS A 103 -1.39 17.18 7.88
N HIS A 104 -2.35 17.71 8.64
CA HIS A 104 -2.17 18.83 9.55
C HIS A 104 -3.03 18.62 10.82
N ALA A 105 -2.78 19.43 11.86
CA ALA A 105 -3.58 19.37 13.07
C ALA A 105 -5.06 19.69 12.77
N SER A 106 -5.98 18.87 13.30
CA SER A 106 -7.43 19.02 13.08
C SER A 106 -8.09 20.00 14.03
#